data_AF-A0A831W8G5-F1
#
_entry.id   AF-A0A831W8G5-F1
#
_cell.length_a   1.000
_cell.length_b   1.000
_cell.length_c   1.000
_cell.angle_alpha   90.00
_cell.angle_beta   90.00
_cell.angle_gamma   90.00
#
_symmetry.space_group_name_H-M   'P 1'
#
loop_
_entity.id
_entity.type
_entity.pdbx_description
1 polymer ?
#
loop_
_entity_poly.entity_id
_entity_poly.type
_entity_poly.pdbx_seq_one_letter_code
_entity_poly.pdbx_strand_id
1 'polypeptide(L)'
;MPTSSQNRKRSRIAACSARLGLERGNPERPWRVRNLNRAIVATRTHNPRVMEEAFETLVQNLPEDAPAFFREGMGRMEAPNYPPRVREVMERYYRKWCLQHTLH
;
A
#
# COMPACT_ATOMS: atom_id res chain seq x y z
N MET A 1 41.62 -30.71 -20.95
CA MET A 1 40.16 -30.83 -20.79
C MET A 1 39.86 -31.10 -19.31
N PRO A 2 38.91 -30.38 -18.68
CA PRO A 2 38.95 -30.02 -17.25
C PRO A 2 37.93 -30.79 -16.39
N THR A 3 38.04 -30.67 -15.06
CA THR A 3 36.94 -30.41 -14.08
C THR A 3 37.55 -30.45 -12.67
N SER A 4 37.75 -29.30 -12.02
CA SER A 4 36.74 -28.54 -11.25
C SER A 4 36.21 -29.30 -10.03
N SER A 5 36.70 -28.95 -8.84
CA SER A 5 35.81 -28.75 -7.69
C SER A 5 36.54 -27.93 -6.60
N GLN A 6 36.59 -26.62 -6.82
CA GLN A 6 37.04 -25.66 -5.82
C GLN A 6 35.95 -25.53 -4.75
N ASN A 7 36.24 -26.10 -3.59
CA ASN A 7 35.59 -25.87 -2.31
C ASN A 7 35.57 -24.36 -1.99
N ARG A 8 34.39 -23.72 -1.98
CA ARG A 8 34.19 -22.38 -1.39
C ARG A 8 33.09 -22.41 -0.33
N LYS A 9 33.59 -22.43 0.91
CA LYS A 9 32.95 -22.08 2.17
C LYS A 9 31.91 -20.96 1.97
N ARG A 10 30.63 -21.27 2.23
CA ARG A 10 29.56 -20.27 2.30
C ARG A 10 29.75 -19.45 3.58
N SER A 11 30.34 -18.27 3.41
CA SER A 11 30.42 -17.24 4.44
C SER A 11 29.00 -16.82 4.82
N ARG A 12 28.63 -17.05 6.09
CA ARG A 12 27.44 -16.48 6.72
C ARG A 12 27.70 -14.99 6.95
N ILE A 13 26.61 -14.22 6.97
CA ILE A 13 26.50 -12.79 7.37
C ILE A 13 26.68 -11.81 6.20
N ALA A 14 25.54 -11.28 5.70
CA ALA A 14 25.31 -9.93 5.14
C ALA A 14 24.16 -9.86 4.09
N ALA A 15 23.03 -10.56 4.29
CA ALA A 15 21.91 -10.54 3.33
C ALA A 15 20.69 -9.70 3.78
N CYS A 16 20.65 -9.23 5.03
CA CYS A 16 19.41 -8.67 5.62
C CYS A 16 19.18 -7.17 5.36
N SER A 17 20.19 -6.40 4.95
CA SER A 17 20.08 -4.94 4.80
C SER A 17 19.99 -4.46 3.34
N ALA A 18 20.65 -5.15 2.40
CA ALA A 18 20.69 -4.71 0.99
C ALA A 18 19.37 -4.94 0.23
N ARG A 19 18.60 -5.98 0.59
CA ARG A 19 17.34 -6.35 -0.10
C ARG A 19 16.22 -5.34 0.17
N LEU A 20 16.17 -4.76 1.36
CA LEU A 20 15.19 -3.71 1.73
C LEU A 20 15.45 -2.39 0.98
N GLY A 21 16.71 -2.10 0.62
CA GLY A 21 17.08 -0.84 -0.02
C GLY A 21 16.73 -0.75 -1.51
N LEU A 22 16.86 -1.86 -2.25
CA LEU A 22 16.57 -1.93 -3.69
C LEU A 22 15.07 -1.97 -4.00
N GLU A 23 14.28 -2.47 -3.06
CA GLU A 23 12.83 -2.47 -3.20
C GLU A 23 12.28 -1.05 -3.16
N ARG A 24 12.90 -0.11 -2.41
CA ARG A 24 12.40 1.27 -2.18
C ARG A 24 12.09 2.10 -3.43
N GLY A 25 12.63 1.75 -4.60
CA GLY A 25 12.34 2.39 -5.89
C GLY A 25 11.44 1.62 -6.84
N ASN A 26 11.00 0.39 -6.52
CA ASN A 26 10.21 -0.44 -7.43
C ASN A 26 8.68 -0.28 -7.18
N PRO A 27 7.89 0.20 -8.16
CA PRO A 27 6.44 0.34 -8.03
C PRO A 27 5.68 -1.01 -7.97
N GLU A 28 6.29 -2.14 -8.35
CA GLU A 28 5.64 -3.47 -8.42
C GLU A 28 5.83 -4.33 -7.17
N ARG A 29 6.19 -3.73 -6.02
CA ARG A 29 6.34 -4.47 -4.76
C ARG A 29 5.12 -5.34 -4.46
N PRO A 30 5.27 -6.65 -4.26
CA PRO A 30 4.14 -7.54 -3.97
C PRO A 30 3.32 -7.09 -2.75
N TRP A 31 3.97 -6.51 -1.74
CA TRP A 31 3.27 -5.99 -0.57
C TRP A 31 2.48 -4.70 -0.88
N ARG A 32 2.96 -3.86 -1.79
CA ARG A 32 2.27 -2.63 -2.19
C ARG A 32 0.97 -2.98 -2.90
N VAL A 33 1.06 -3.87 -3.89
CA VAL A 33 -0.09 -4.43 -4.61
C VAL A 33 -1.08 -5.09 -3.65
N ARG A 34 -0.60 -5.87 -2.68
CA ARG A 34 -1.47 -6.51 -1.68
C ARG A 34 -2.24 -5.49 -0.81
N ASN A 35 -1.58 -4.44 -0.33
CA ASN A 35 -2.23 -3.40 0.47
C ASN A 35 -3.29 -2.63 -0.34
N LEU A 36 -2.96 -2.26 -1.59
CA LEU A 36 -3.91 -1.62 -2.50
C LEU A 36 -5.10 -2.52 -2.83
N ASN A 37 -4.86 -3.79 -3.16
CA ASN A 37 -5.92 -4.76 -3.45
C ASN A 37 -6.84 -4.96 -2.24
N ARG A 38 -6.28 -5.03 -1.02
CA ARG A 38 -7.09 -5.11 0.20
C ARG A 38 -7.99 -3.90 0.35
N ALA A 39 -7.49 -2.68 0.12
CA ALA A 39 -8.28 -1.46 0.21
C ALA A 39 -9.39 -1.37 -0.86
N ILE A 40 -9.11 -1.85 -2.09
CA ILE A 40 -10.11 -1.94 -3.17
C ILE A 40 -11.22 -2.92 -2.79
N VAL A 41 -10.86 -4.11 -2.31
CA VAL A 41 -11.83 -5.13 -1.89
C VAL A 41 -12.68 -4.62 -0.72
N ALA A 42 -12.05 -3.99 0.27
CA ALA A 42 -12.75 -3.37 1.39
C ALA A 42 -13.78 -2.33 0.92
N THR A 43 -13.41 -1.47 -0.03
CA THR A 43 -14.32 -0.45 -0.61
C THR A 43 -15.54 -1.10 -1.30
N ARG A 44 -15.36 -2.23 -1.98
CA ARG A 44 -16.44 -2.96 -2.66
C ARG A 44 -17.38 -3.69 -1.69
N THR A 45 -16.94 -3.98 -0.47
CA THR A 45 -17.81 -4.61 0.53
C THR A 45 -18.88 -3.67 1.08
N HIS A 46 -18.73 -2.35 0.85
CA HIS A 46 -19.58 -1.30 1.42
C HIS A 46 -19.69 -1.35 2.96
N ASN A 47 -18.76 -2.02 3.63
CA ASN A 47 -18.73 -2.11 5.08
C ASN A 47 -17.72 -1.09 5.64
N PRO A 48 -18.18 -0.04 6.36
CA PRO A 48 -17.31 1.03 6.82
C PRO A 48 -16.22 0.55 7.79
N ARG A 49 -16.50 -0.46 8.64
CA ARG A 49 -15.48 -0.98 9.57
C ARG A 49 -14.33 -1.66 8.85
N VAL A 50 -14.64 -2.49 7.86
CA VAL A 50 -13.63 -3.20 7.07
C VAL A 50 -12.81 -2.22 6.22
N MET A 51 -13.45 -1.16 5.71
CA MET A 51 -12.77 -0.08 5.02
C MET A 51 -11.79 0.67 5.94
N GLU A 52 -12.23 1.04 7.14
CA GLU A 52 -11.38 1.72 8.13
C GLU A 52 -10.12 0.91 8.45
N GLU A 53 -10.26 -0.37 8.80
CA GLU A 53 -9.12 -1.25 9.10
C GLU A 53 -8.17 -1.42 7.91
N ALA A 54 -8.71 -1.51 6.69
CA ALA A 54 -7.92 -1.63 5.48
C ALA A 54 -7.16 -0.34 5.17
N PHE A 55 -7.81 0.82 5.34
CA PHE A 55 -7.22 2.13 5.09
C PHE A 55 -6.16 2.47 6.13
N GLU A 56 -6.37 2.16 7.41
CA GLU A 56 -5.34 2.31 8.44
C GLU A 56 -4.09 1.50 8.10
N THR A 57 -4.26 0.24 7.69
CA THR A 57 -3.13 -0.61 7.32
C THR A 57 -2.43 -0.11 6.05
N LEU A 58 -3.20 0.35 5.06
CA LEU A 58 -2.66 0.90 3.82
C LEU A 58 -1.78 2.12 4.13
N VAL A 59 -2.27 3.01 4.98
CA VAL A 59 -1.54 4.23 5.31
C VAL A 59 -0.31 3.98 6.18
N GLN A 60 -0.41 3.07 7.15
CA GLN A 60 0.74 2.67 7.97
C GLN A 60 1.86 2.06 7.12
N ASN A 61 1.50 1.26 6.12
CA ASN A 61 2.47 0.56 5.28
C ASN A 61 2.94 1.38 4.07
N LEU A 62 2.10 2.28 3.54
CA LEU A 62 2.31 3.02 2.30
C LEU A 62 1.82 4.48 2.43
N PRO A 63 2.45 5.29 3.28
CA PRO A 63 2.04 6.68 3.47
C PRO A 63 2.19 7.53 2.19
N GLU A 64 3.15 7.18 1.33
CA GLU A 64 3.41 7.86 0.04
C GLU A 64 2.30 7.59 -1.00
N ASP A 65 1.66 6.43 -0.94
CA ASP A 65 0.66 5.99 -1.93
C ASP A 65 -0.77 6.28 -1.51
N ALA A 66 -0.98 6.47 -0.21
CA ALA A 66 -2.29 6.73 0.35
C ALA A 66 -2.98 7.97 -0.26
N PRO A 67 -2.31 9.12 -0.46
CA PRO A 67 -2.94 10.29 -1.07
C PRO A 67 -3.44 10.03 -2.50
N ALA A 68 -2.64 9.33 -3.31
CA ALA A 68 -3.02 8.99 -4.68
C ALA A 68 -4.22 8.02 -4.69
N PHE A 69 -4.19 7.01 -3.82
CA PHE A 69 -5.28 6.05 -3.67
C PHE A 69 -6.60 6.73 -3.27
N PHE A 70 -6.59 7.60 -2.26
CA PHE A 70 -7.81 8.28 -1.80
C PHE A 70 -8.36 9.26 -2.85
N ARG A 71 -7.49 9.95 -3.59
CA ARG A 71 -7.91 10.84 -4.68
C ARG A 71 -8.63 10.08 -5.78
N GLU A 72 -8.08 8.94 -6.20
CA GLU A 72 -8.73 8.07 -7.19
C GLU A 72 -10.04 7.49 -6.64
N GLY A 73 -10.03 7.07 -5.36
CA GLY A 73 -11.19 6.56 -4.65
C GLY A 73 -12.36 7.55 -4.64
N MET A 74 -12.10 8.83 -4.36
CA MET A 74 -13.10 9.89 -4.40
C MET A 74 -13.72 10.06 -5.80
N GLY A 75 -12.91 10.05 -6.86
CA GLY A 75 -13.41 10.14 -8.24
C GLY A 75 -14.33 8.96 -8.62
N ARG A 76 -14.10 7.77 -8.05
CA ARG A 76 -14.98 6.60 -8.27
C ARG A 76 -16.28 6.65 -7.44
N MET A 77 -16.36 7.50 -6.42
CA MET A 77 -17.53 7.64 -5.54
C MET A 77 -18.62 8.58 -6.05
N GLU A 78 -18.35 9.27 -7.16
CA GLU A 78 -19.34 10.04 -7.92
C GLU A 78 -20.30 9.12 -8.71
N ALA A 79 -20.02 7.81 -8.76
CA ALA A 79 -20.91 6.83 -9.39
C ALA A 79 -22.25 6.69 -8.64
N PRO A 80 -23.38 6.59 -9.37
CA PRO A 80 -24.68 6.32 -8.75
C PRO A 80 -24.66 4.93 -8.10
N ASN A 81 -25.18 4.82 -6.87
CA ASN A 81 -25.32 3.63 -6.01
C ASN A 81 -24.28 3.40 -4.90
N TYR A 82 -23.38 4.35 -4.60
CA TYR A 82 -22.56 4.23 -3.38
C TYR A 82 -23.32 4.67 -2.12
N PRO A 83 -23.35 3.82 -1.05
CA PRO A 83 -23.95 4.18 0.23
C PRO A 83 -23.30 5.43 0.84
N PRO A 84 -24.07 6.35 1.44
CA PRO A 84 -23.53 7.59 2.03
C PRO A 84 -22.40 7.35 3.05
N ARG A 85 -22.55 6.33 3.90
CA ARG A 85 -21.57 5.96 4.93
C ARG A 85 -20.19 5.60 4.36
N VAL A 86 -20.15 5.00 3.17
CA VAL A 86 -18.90 4.62 2.49
C VAL A 86 -18.17 5.85 1.97
N ARG A 87 -18.94 6.82 1.44
CA ARG A 87 -18.42 8.11 0.99
C ARG A 87 -17.86 8.93 2.15
N GLU A 88 -18.56 8.96 3.29
CA GLU A 88 -18.10 9.65 4.50
C GLU A 88 -16.75 9.10 5.00
N VAL A 89 -16.57 7.77 5.01
CA VAL A 89 -15.30 7.17 5.41
C VAL A 89 -14.19 7.58 4.45
N MET A 90 -14.39 7.43 3.14
CA MET A 90 -13.38 7.79 2.14
C MET A 90 -13.04 9.28 2.20
N GLU A 91 -14.03 10.16 2.33
CA GLU A 91 -13.85 11.59 2.45
C GLU A 91 -13.06 11.96 3.72
N ARG A 92 -13.35 11.31 4.85
CA ARG A 92 -12.60 11.51 6.10
C ARG A 92 -11.12 11.17 5.94
N TYR A 93 -10.82 10.03 5.32
CA TYR A 93 -9.42 9.64 5.05
C TYR A 93 -8.77 10.52 3.99
N TYR A 94 -9.50 10.92 2.94
CA TYR A 94 -9.02 11.86 1.94
C TYR A 94 -8.64 13.20 2.57
N ARG A 95 -9.51 13.79 3.39
CA ARG A 95 -9.20 15.05 4.09
C ARG A 95 -7.99 14.90 5.01
N LYS A 96 -7.91 13.80 5.77
CA LYS A 96 -6.79 13.53 6.67
C LYS A 96 -5.45 13.40 5.93
N TRP A 97 -5.41 12.67 4.81
CA TRP A 97 -4.15 12.30 4.16
C TRP A 97 -3.80 13.11 2.92
N CYS A 98 -4.76 13.77 2.26
CA CYS A 98 -4.48 14.73 1.18
C CYS A 98 -4.40 16.19 1.65
N LEU A 99 -5.12 16.59 2.70
CA LEU A 99 -5.16 18.00 3.11
C LEU A 99 -4.30 18.32 4.35
N GLN A 100 -4.11 17.37 5.29
CA GLN A 100 -3.28 17.65 6.48
C GLN A 100 -1.78 17.41 6.28
N HIS A 101 -1.33 16.84 5.15
CA HIS A 101 0.10 16.75 4.83
C HIS A 101 0.72 18.08 4.40
N THR A 102 -0.05 19.17 4.41
CA THR A 102 0.40 20.52 4.03
C THR A 102 0.70 21.43 5.23
N LEU A 103 0.98 20.87 6.42
CA LEU A 103 1.34 21.68 7.59
C LEU A 103 2.76 21.37 8.08
N HIS A 104 3.65 22.30 7.71
CA HIS A 104 4.91 22.76 8.32
C HIS A 104 6.01 21.75 8.68
#